data_AF-A0A7S1WNI3-F1
#
_entry.id   AF-A0A7S1WNI3-F1
#
_cell.length_a   1.000
_cell.length_b   1.000
_cell.length_c   1.000
_cell.angle_alpha   90.00
_cell.angle_beta   90.00
_cell.angle_gamma   90.00
#
_symmetry.space_group_name_H-M   'P 1'
#
loop_
_entity.id
_entity.type
_entity.pdbx_description
1 polymer ?
#
loop_
_entity_poly.entity_id
_entity_poly.type
_entity_poly.pdbx_seq_one_letter_code
_entity_poly.pdbx_strand_id
1 'polypeptide(L)'
;GRASLCRPPPPPLAPAMAARPKVPAYIMGTPPDPSKVQAYPGIPTSHNPNEALRMYRCAIMKEREAFNNRAGKEWFREHRKKKRDEAKLSELINKWRSRSNPPVAETSNASRPASGLARSSLSRASSSGALVP
;
A
#
# COMPACT_ATOMS: atom_id res chain seq x y z
N GLY A 1 9.45 82.16 38.66
CA GLY A 1 9.78 81.78 37.28
C GLY A 1 9.54 80.29 37.10
N ARG A 2 8.80 79.89 36.06
CA ARG A 2 8.53 78.49 35.72
C ARG A 2 9.81 77.86 35.16
N ALA A 3 10.41 76.93 35.90
CA ALA A 3 11.46 76.07 35.36
C ALA A 3 10.81 74.94 34.56
N SER A 4 10.98 74.97 33.24
CA SER A 4 10.73 73.85 32.35
C SER A 4 11.78 72.77 32.60
N LEU A 5 11.38 71.63 33.15
CA LEU A 5 12.24 70.45 33.21
C LEU A 5 11.76 69.47 32.15
N CYS A 6 12.60 69.32 31.13
CA CYS A 6 12.44 68.42 29.99
C CYS A 6 12.14 67.00 30.47
N ARG A 7 11.00 66.46 30.03
CA ARG A 7 10.66 65.05 30.24
C ARG A 7 11.54 64.21 29.31
N PRO A 8 12.27 63.20 29.80
CA PRO A 8 13.06 62.34 28.92
C PRO A 8 12.16 61.57 27.96
N PRO A 9 12.61 61.29 26.73
CA PRO A 9 11.85 60.49 25.79
C PRO A 9 11.65 59.06 26.34
N PRO A 10 10.50 58.42 26.08
CA PRO A 10 10.29 57.04 26.49
C PRO A 10 11.30 56.12 25.79
N PRO A 11 11.73 55.02 26.44
CA PRO A 11 12.64 54.07 25.83
C PRO A 11 12.01 53.45 24.57
N PRO A 12 12.83 53.11 23.55
CA PRO A 12 12.31 52.45 22.35
C PRO A 12 11.68 51.11 22.75
N LEU A 13 10.44 50.90 22.30
CA LEU A 13 9.73 49.63 22.44
C LEU A 13 10.57 48.54 21.78
N ALA A 14 11.18 47.68 22.58
CA ALA A 14 11.90 46.51 22.08
C ALA A 14 10.98 45.74 21.12
N PRO A 15 11.48 45.22 19.98
CA PRO A 15 10.67 44.45 19.06
C PRO A 15 10.03 43.31 19.84
N ALA A 16 8.70 43.24 19.80
CA ALA A 16 7.91 42.23 20.48
C ALA A 16 8.49 40.85 20.14
N MET A 17 9.28 40.28 21.05
CA MET A 17 9.86 38.97 20.85
C MET A 17 8.70 38.01 20.65
N ALA A 18 8.71 37.31 19.51
CA ALA A 18 7.66 36.39 19.10
C ALA A 18 7.20 35.57 20.32
N ALA A 19 5.93 35.75 20.70
CA ALA A 19 5.35 35.09 21.85
C ALA A 19 5.55 33.58 21.69
N ARG A 20 6.29 32.96 22.61
CA ARG A 20 6.49 31.51 22.60
C ARG A 20 5.11 30.87 22.65
N PRO A 21 4.78 29.94 21.73
CA PRO A 21 3.49 29.28 21.77
C PRO A 21 3.32 28.63 23.14
N LYS A 22 2.24 29.01 23.84
CA LYS A 22 1.92 28.54 25.20
C LYS A 22 1.46 27.08 25.23
N VAL A 23 1.26 26.49 24.05
CA VAL A 23 0.78 25.12 23.88
C VAL A 23 1.98 24.22 23.55
N PRO A 24 2.19 23.10 24.27
CA PRO A 24 3.23 22.16 23.92
C PRO A 24 2.98 21.62 22.50
N ALA A 25 4.00 21.71 21.64
CA ALA A 25 3.90 21.30 20.23
C ALA A 25 3.58 19.80 20.08
N TYR A 26 3.99 18.96 21.04
CA TYR A 26 3.69 17.54 21.08
C TYR A 26 3.56 17.07 22.54
N ILE A 27 2.50 16.33 22.84
CA ILE A 27 2.34 15.59 24.09
C ILE A 27 2.71 14.15 23.78
N MET A 28 3.99 13.82 23.96
CA MET A 28 4.45 12.43 23.95
C MET A 28 4.02 11.86 25.29
N GLY A 29 2.98 11.01 25.30
CA GLY A 29 2.40 10.43 26.53
C GLY A 29 3.42 9.67 27.39
N THR A 30 2.97 9.06 28.47
CA THR A 30 3.85 8.32 29.37
C THR A 30 4.56 7.18 28.62
N PRO A 31 5.90 7.10 28.68
CA PRO A 31 6.63 6.02 28.02
C PRO A 31 6.18 4.67 28.61
N PRO A 32 6.07 3.62 27.78
CA PRO A 32 5.69 2.30 28.27
C PRO A 32 6.73 1.78 29.27
N ASP A 33 6.27 1.08 30.31
CA ASP A 33 7.14 0.54 31.34
C ASP A 33 8.24 -0.34 30.70
N PRO A 34 9.53 -0.07 30.95
CA PRO A 34 10.62 -0.79 30.30
C PRO A 34 10.62 -2.29 30.63
N SER A 35 10.06 -2.67 31.80
CA SER A 35 9.92 -4.06 32.22
C SER A 35 8.87 -4.86 31.42
N LYS A 36 7.95 -4.17 30.74
CA LYS A 36 6.88 -4.80 29.94
C LYS A 36 7.23 -4.87 28.45
N VAL A 37 8.38 -4.33 28.04
CA VAL A 37 8.82 -4.34 26.65
C VAL A 37 9.43 -5.69 26.33
N GLN A 38 8.71 -6.49 25.55
CA GLN A 38 9.21 -7.75 25.03
C GLN A 38 10.31 -7.50 24.00
N ALA A 39 11.52 -7.98 24.28
CA ALA A 39 12.70 -7.74 23.43
C ALA A 39 12.58 -8.37 22.02
N TYR A 40 11.87 -9.50 21.91
CA TYR A 40 11.67 -10.22 20.65
C TYR A 40 10.16 -10.39 20.38
N PRO A 41 9.56 -9.53 19.55
CA PRO A 41 8.13 -9.60 19.26
C PRO A 41 7.79 -10.89 18.51
N GLY A 42 6.62 -11.47 18.83
CA GLY A 42 6.16 -12.72 18.19
C GLY A 42 6.80 -14.00 18.71
N ILE A 43 7.67 -13.92 19.72
CA ILE A 43 8.37 -15.07 20.31
C ILE A 43 7.91 -15.29 21.75
N PRO A 44 7.48 -16.50 22.15
CA PRO A 44 7.07 -16.76 23.53
C PRO A 44 8.15 -16.36 24.53
N THR A 45 7.76 -15.69 25.61
CA THR A 45 8.65 -15.26 26.70
C THR A 45 9.13 -16.40 27.58
N SER A 46 8.65 -17.62 27.36
CA SER A 46 9.06 -18.84 28.06
C SER A 46 10.46 -19.34 27.65
N HIS A 47 11.00 -18.85 26.53
CA HIS A 47 12.30 -19.29 26.02
C HIS A 47 13.46 -18.55 26.67
N ASN A 48 14.60 -19.23 26.78
CA ASN A 48 15.86 -18.61 27.15
C ASN A 48 16.18 -17.44 26.18
N PRO A 49 16.81 -16.35 26.64
CA PRO A 49 17.07 -15.17 25.80
C PRO A 49 17.91 -15.50 24.55
N ASN A 50 18.84 -16.45 24.65
CA ASN A 50 19.66 -16.91 23.54
C ASN A 50 18.85 -17.69 22.49
N GLU A 51 17.92 -18.54 22.94
CA GLU A 51 17.01 -19.27 22.05
C GLU A 51 16.04 -18.30 21.36
N ALA A 52 15.48 -17.37 22.13
CA ALA A 52 14.58 -16.35 21.60
C ALA A 52 15.25 -15.51 20.49
N LEU A 53 16.48 -15.07 20.72
CA LEU A 53 17.28 -14.36 19.70
C LEU A 53 17.51 -15.20 18.44
N ARG A 54 17.80 -16.49 18.59
CA ARG A 54 17.99 -17.40 17.45
C ARG A 54 16.70 -17.56 16.66
N MET A 55 15.58 -17.80 17.34
CA MET A 55 14.28 -17.92 16.69
C MET A 55 13.87 -16.63 15.98
N TYR A 56 14.14 -15.47 16.57
CA TYR A 56 13.87 -14.17 15.98
C TYR A 56 14.62 -13.95 14.67
N ARG A 57 15.92 -14.26 14.68
CA ARG A 57 16.75 -14.21 13.47
C ARG A 57 16.24 -15.17 12.40
N CYS A 58 15.86 -16.39 12.78
CA CYS A 58 15.28 -17.35 11.84
C CYS A 58 13.96 -16.84 11.23
N ALA A 59 13.09 -16.21 12.01
CA ALA A 59 11.84 -15.62 11.51
C ALA A 59 12.11 -14.52 10.47
N ILE A 60 12.99 -13.56 10.80
CA ILE A 60 13.37 -12.48 9.88
C ILE A 60 13.99 -13.01 8.59
N MET A 61 14.87 -14.03 8.69
CA MET A 61 15.50 -14.62 7.50
C MET A 61 14.47 -15.31 6.61
N LYS A 62 13.51 -16.05 7.19
CA LYS A 62 12.42 -16.67 6.42
C LYS A 62 11.56 -15.63 5.69
N GLU A 63 11.23 -14.51 6.33
CA GLU A 63 10.49 -13.42 5.69
C GLU A 63 11.28 -12.84 4.50
N ARG A 64 12.58 -12.64 4.68
CA ARG A 64 13.47 -12.14 3.63
C ARG A 64 13.61 -13.13 2.46
N GLU A 65 13.72 -14.41 2.75
CA GLU A 65 13.75 -15.48 1.76
C GLU A 65 12.44 -15.59 0.99
N ALA A 66 11.30 -15.51 1.69
CA ALA A 66 9.97 -15.52 1.08
C ALA A 66 9.79 -14.32 0.12
N PHE A 67 10.24 -13.13 0.51
CA PHE A 67 10.21 -11.95 -0.36
C PHE A 67 11.10 -12.11 -1.61
N ASN A 68 12.26 -12.74 -1.44
CA ASN A 68 13.21 -12.99 -2.52
C ASN A 68 12.93 -14.26 -3.32
N ASN A 69 11.85 -14.99 -3.01
CA ASN A 69 11.57 -16.27 -3.63
C ASN A 69 11.24 -16.10 -5.12
N ARG A 70 12.25 -16.38 -5.97
CA ARG A 70 12.14 -16.33 -7.44
C ARG A 70 11.10 -17.33 -7.96
N ALA A 71 10.89 -18.44 -7.26
CA ALA A 71 9.93 -19.47 -7.67
C ALA A 71 8.51 -18.91 -7.81
N GLY A 72 8.10 -17.97 -6.94
CA GLY A 72 6.80 -17.31 -7.07
C GLY A 72 6.72 -16.49 -8.36
N LYS A 73 7.71 -15.63 -8.62
CA LYS A 73 7.75 -14.78 -9.83
C LYS A 73 7.84 -15.61 -11.12
N GLU A 74 8.65 -16.66 -11.11
CA GLU A 74 8.80 -17.60 -12.22
C GLU A 74 7.52 -18.38 -12.48
N TRP A 75 6.85 -18.86 -11.42
CA TRP A 75 5.56 -19.55 -11.53
C TRP A 75 4.51 -18.66 -12.21
N PHE A 76 4.36 -17.40 -11.77
CA PHE A 76 3.40 -16.47 -12.39
C PHE A 76 3.75 -16.16 -13.86
N ARG A 77 5.04 -16.17 -14.22
CA ARG A 77 5.50 -15.96 -15.60
C ARG A 77 5.18 -17.17 -16.47
N GLU A 78 5.54 -18.36 -16.02
CA GLU A 78 5.26 -19.62 -16.72
C GLU A 78 3.76 -19.86 -16.85
N HIS A 79 2.97 -19.58 -15.80
CA HIS A 79 1.52 -19.69 -15.84
C HIS A 79 0.89 -18.75 -16.88
N ARG A 80 1.34 -17.48 -16.95
CA ARG A 80 0.89 -16.53 -17.98
C ARG A 80 1.30 -16.96 -19.38
N LYS A 81 2.50 -17.52 -19.54
CA LYS A 81 2.98 -18.05 -20.83
C LYS A 81 2.11 -19.23 -21.27
N LYS A 82 1.91 -20.22 -20.40
CA LYS A 82 1.06 -21.38 -20.64
C LYS A 82 -0.37 -20.99 -21.02
N LYS A 83 -0.99 -20.05 -20.30
CA LYS A 83 -2.32 -19.54 -20.62
C LYS A 83 -2.40 -18.90 -22.01
N ARG A 84 -1.37 -18.17 -22.43
CA ARG A 84 -1.31 -17.59 -23.78
C ARG A 84 -1.20 -18.66 -24.86
N ASP A 85 -0.43 -19.71 -24.60
CA ASP A 85 -0.24 -20.80 -25.56
C ASP A 85 -1.50 -21.68 -25.68
N GLU A 86 -2.19 -21.94 -24.56
CA GLU A 86 -3.53 -22.56 -24.54
C GLU A 86 -4.54 -21.76 -25.37
N ALA A 87 -4.56 -20.43 -25.21
CA ALA A 87 -5.46 -19.56 -25.96
C ALA A 87 -5.21 -19.65 -27.47
N LYS A 88 -3.94 -19.54 -27.91
CA LYS A 88 -3.57 -19.68 -29.33
C LYS A 88 -3.98 -21.04 -29.91
N LEU A 89 -3.78 -22.11 -29.15
CA LEU A 89 -4.14 -23.46 -29.59
C LEU A 89 -5.67 -23.60 -29.71
N SER A 90 -6.42 -23.05 -28.76
CA SER A 90 -7.88 -23.03 -28.82
C SER A 90 -8.42 -22.22 -30.01
N GLU A 91 -7.80 -21.07 -30.31
CA GLU A 91 -8.13 -20.26 -31.49
C GLU A 91 -7.85 -21.02 -32.79
N LEU A 92 -6.72 -21.73 -32.87
CA LEU A 92 -6.36 -22.53 -34.03
C LEU A 92 -7.37 -23.65 -34.27
N ILE A 93 -7.75 -24.37 -33.20
CA ILE A 93 -8.75 -25.43 -33.25
C ILE A 93 -10.11 -24.87 -33.66
N ASN A 94 -10.54 -23.76 -33.06
CA ASN A 94 -11.81 -23.11 -33.39
C ASN A 94 -11.82 -22.67 -34.85
N LYS A 95 -10.74 -22.03 -35.32
CA LYS A 95 -10.60 -21.61 -36.72
C LYS A 95 -10.62 -22.79 -37.70
N TRP A 96 -10.01 -23.92 -37.33
CA TRP A 96 -10.08 -25.14 -38.13
C TRP A 96 -11.49 -25.73 -38.15
N ARG A 97 -12.15 -25.83 -36.98
CA ARG A 97 -13.54 -26.32 -36.87
C ARG A 97 -14.55 -25.45 -37.61
N SER A 98 -14.40 -24.13 -37.55
CA SER A 98 -15.24 -23.19 -38.32
C SER A 98 -15.01 -23.26 -39.83
N ARG A 99 -13.87 -23.81 -40.28
CA ARG A 99 -13.60 -24.08 -41.70
C ARG A 99 -14.14 -25.42 -42.16
N SER A 100 -14.17 -26.43 -41.29
CA SER A 100 -14.61 -27.79 -41.63
C SER A 100 -16.10 -28.03 -41.44
N ASN A 101 -16.77 -27.27 -40.57
CA ASN A 101 -18.23 -27.20 -40.50
C ASN A 101 -18.69 -25.82 -41.01
N PRO A 102 -19.19 -25.71 -42.26
CA PRO A 102 -19.96 -24.52 -42.63
C PRO A 102 -21.14 -24.40 -41.65
N PRO A 103 -21.53 -23.17 -41.24
CA PRO A 103 -22.71 -23.01 -40.41
C PRO A 103 -23.90 -23.58 -41.20
N VAL A 104 -24.45 -24.69 -40.73
CA VAL A 104 -25.81 -25.08 -41.10
C VAL A 104 -26.65 -23.91 -40.62
N ALA A 105 -27.12 -23.10 -41.56
CA ALA A 105 -27.98 -21.97 -41.28
C ALA A 105 -29.28 -22.51 -40.69
N GLU A 106 -29.34 -22.59 -39.37
CA GLU A 106 -30.59 -22.78 -38.66
C GLU A 106 -31.39 -21.50 -38.84
N THR A 107 -32.25 -21.55 -39.84
CA THR A 107 -33.36 -20.62 -40.03
C THR A 107 -34.21 -20.62 -38.77
N SER A 108 -34.36 -19.42 -38.20
CA SER A 108 -35.49 -18.97 -37.39
C SER A 108 -36.03 -19.93 -36.33
N ASN A 109 -35.79 -19.62 -35.06
CA ASN A 109 -36.90 -19.49 -34.11
C ASN A 109 -36.55 -18.54 -32.97
N ALA A 110 -37.31 -17.44 -32.94
CA ALA A 110 -37.33 -16.47 -31.86
C ALA A 110 -37.86 -17.11 -30.57
N SER A 111 -37.21 -16.87 -29.41
CA SER A 111 -37.91 -16.72 -28.13
C SER A 111 -37.00 -16.20 -27.00
N ARG A 112 -37.21 -14.92 -26.64
CA ARG A 112 -37.08 -14.25 -25.33
C ARG A 112 -35.68 -14.02 -24.70
N PRO A 113 -35.32 -12.75 -24.41
CA PRO A 113 -34.37 -12.44 -23.35
C PRO A 113 -35.11 -12.32 -22.00
N ALA A 114 -34.90 -13.30 -21.13
CA ALA A 114 -35.17 -13.16 -19.70
C ALA A 114 -34.01 -12.40 -19.06
N SER A 115 -34.28 -11.14 -18.71
CA SER A 115 -33.86 -10.47 -17.47
C SER A 115 -32.43 -10.71 -16.95
N GLY A 116 -31.59 -9.69 -17.14
CA GLY A 116 -30.95 -8.97 -16.04
C GLY A 116 -29.88 -9.69 -15.22
N LEU A 117 -28.65 -9.20 -15.32
CA LEU A 117 -27.83 -8.79 -14.17
C LEU A 117 -26.69 -7.91 -14.67
N ALA A 118 -26.87 -6.61 -14.46
CA ALA A 118 -25.87 -5.58 -14.67
C ALA A 118 -24.63 -5.86 -13.81
N ARG A 119 -23.45 -5.94 -14.44
CA ARG A 119 -22.18 -5.79 -13.72
C ARG A 119 -21.68 -4.36 -13.94
N SER A 120 -21.89 -3.58 -12.89
CA SER A 120 -21.36 -2.23 -12.66
C SER A 120 -19.88 -2.11 -13.01
N SER A 121 -19.59 -1.13 -13.86
CA SER A 121 -18.28 -0.57 -14.16
C SER A 121 -17.68 0.06 -12.91
N LEU A 122 -16.53 -0.46 -12.46
CA LEU A 122 -15.63 0.23 -11.53
C LEU A 122 -14.45 0.77 -12.33
N SER A 123 -14.64 1.96 -12.88
CA SER A 123 -13.58 2.86 -13.32
C SER A 123 -12.92 3.46 -12.08
N ARG A 124 -11.61 3.22 -11.89
CA ARG A 124 -10.80 4.12 -11.08
C ARG A 124 -9.53 4.47 -11.83
N ALA A 125 -9.47 5.75 -12.15
CA ALA A 125 -8.45 6.42 -12.93
C ALA A 125 -7.09 6.39 -12.25
N SER A 126 -6.08 6.32 -13.11
CA SER A 126 -4.67 6.54 -12.84
C SER A 126 -4.40 8.05 -12.81
N SER A 127 -3.76 8.55 -11.76
CA SER A 127 -3.13 9.87 -11.72
C SER A 127 -1.73 9.67 -11.13
N SER A 128 -0.67 9.65 -11.95
CA SER A 128 0.19 10.82 -12.23
C SER A 128 0.59 11.49 -10.90
N GLY A 129 1.78 11.28 -10.36
CA GLY A 129 3.06 11.57 -11.00
C GLY A 129 3.45 13.00 -10.64
N ALA A 130 3.95 13.21 -9.41
CA ALA A 130 4.43 14.52 -8.94
C ALA A 130 5.95 14.48 -8.76
N LEU A 131 6.56 15.31 -9.59
CA LEU A 131 7.95 15.76 -9.66
C LEU A 131 8.40 16.37 -8.32
N VAL A 132 9.61 16.06 -7.86
CA VAL A 132 10.26 16.73 -6.72
C VAL A 132 11.57 17.36 -7.23
N PRO A 133 11.85 18.65 -6.92
CA PRO A 133 13.07 19.35 -7.34
C PRO A 133 14.34 18.86 -6.64
#